data_AF-A0A957K0C7-F1
#
_entry.id   AF-A0A957K0C7-F1
#
_cell.length_a   1.000
_cell.length_b   1.000
_cell.length_c   1.000
_cell.angle_alpha   90.00
_cell.angle_beta   90.00
_cell.angle_gamma   90.00
#
_symmetry.space_group_name_H-M   'P 1'
#
loop_
_entity.id
_entity.type
_entity.pdbx_description
1 polymer ?
#
loop_
_entity_poly.entity_id
_entity_poly.type
_entity_poly.pdbx_seq_one_letter_code
_entity_poly.pdbx_strand_id
1 'polypeptide(L)' 'TIHGVTREVVLDVDYHGQAKSPWGTTSAGFSASTKIKRDDFGLTWNVALETGGWLVGNDIKIEIEVEVVEQVAAAA' A
#
# COMPACT_ATOMS: atom_id res chain seq x y z
N THR A 1 7.24 -3.38 -6.30
CA THR A 1 8.29 -4.42 -6.43
C THR A 1 8.38 -5.19 -5.15
N ILE A 2 8.33 -6.52 -5.20
CA ILE A 2 8.46 -7.41 -4.04
C ILE A 2 9.43 -8.52 -4.44
N HIS A 3 10.48 -8.74 -3.64
CA HIS A 3 11.48 -9.81 -3.84
C HIS A 3 12.05 -9.87 -5.28
N GLY A 4 12.42 -8.71 -5.84
CA GLY A 4 12.98 -8.61 -7.20
C GLY A 4 11.97 -8.74 -8.33
N VAL A 5 10.70 -9.03 -8.05
CA VAL A 5 9.61 -9.04 -9.04
C VAL A 5 8.87 -7.70 -9.00
N THR A 6 8.79 -7.04 -10.15
CA THR A 6 8.06 -5.78 -10.32
C THR A 6 6.77 -6.03 -11.09
N ARG A 7 5.66 -5.56 -10.53
CA ARG A 7 4.35 -5.52 -11.18
C ARG A 7 3.64 -4.22 -10.85
N GLU A 8 2.83 -3.77 -11.79
CA GLU A 8 1.90 -2.68 -11.60
C GLU A 8 0.68 -3.17 -10.83
N VAL A 9 0.19 -2.36 -9.91
CA VAL A 9 -1.01 -2.62 -9.12
C VAL A 9 -1.80 -1.33 -9.03
N VAL A 10 -3.13 -1.44 -9.10
CA VAL A 10 -4.03 -0.31 -8.92
C VAL A 10 -4.34 -0.16 -7.44
N LEU A 11 -4.25 1.07 -6.94
CA LEU A 11 -4.65 1.44 -5.58
C LEU A 11 -5.99 2.18 -5.66
N ASP A 12 -6.95 1.74 -4.87
CA ASP A 12 -8.18 2.48 -4.62
C ASP A 12 -7.86 3.52 -3.54
N VAL A 13 -7.92 4.80 -3.87
CA VAL A 13 -7.47 5.91 -3.02
C VAL A 13 -8.64 6.78 -2.62
N ASP A 14 -8.77 7.04 -1.31
CA ASP A 14 -9.70 8.00 -0.75
C ASP A 14 -8.95 9.23 -0.23
N TYR A 15 -9.44 10.42 -0.60
CA TYR A 15 -8.90 11.69 -0.15
C TYR A 15 -9.67 12.19 1.07
N HIS A 16 -8.97 12.42 2.17
CA HIS A 16 -9.57 12.81 3.45
C HIS A 16 -9.57 14.32 3.69
N GLY A 17 -9.05 15.11 2.75
CA GLY A 17 -8.96 16.56 2.85
C GLY A 17 -7.53 17.06 3.10
N GLN A 18 -7.41 18.38 3.13
CA GLN A 18 -6.16 19.07 3.42
C GLN A 18 -6.40 20.20 4.42
N ALA A 19 -5.41 20.44 5.29
CA ALA A 19 -5.48 21.46 6.31
C ALA A 19 -4.17 22.27 6.35
N LYS A 20 -4.31 23.57 6.60
CA LYS A 20 -3.16 24.41 6.90
C LYS A 20 -2.91 24.39 8.41
N SER A 21 -1.71 23.97 8.79
CA SER A 21 -1.30 23.96 10.19
C SER A 21 -1.04 25.39 10.68
N PRO A 22 -1.19 25.66 11.99
CA PRO A 22 -0.81 26.95 12.59
C PRO A 22 0.66 27.35 12.37
N TRP A 23 1.52 26.38 12.04
CA TRP A 23 2.95 26.58 11.77
C TRP A 23 3.25 26.87 10.30
N GLY A 24 2.22 27.07 9.48
CA GLY A 24 2.37 27.52 8.08
C GLY A 24 2.57 26.39 7.08
N THR A 25 2.61 25.12 7.50
CA THR A 25 2.66 23.97 6.60
C THR A 25 1.26 23.55 6.16
N THR A 26 1.08 23.17 4.91
CA THR A 26 -0.16 22.52 4.44
C THR A 26 0.05 21.02 4.48
N SER A 27 -0.86 20.26 5.10
CA SER A 27 -0.88 18.80 5.01
C SER A 27 -2.16 18.27 4.37
N ALA A 28 -2.08 17.08 3.79
CA ALA A 28 -3.19 16.39 3.15
C ALA A 28 -3.20 14.91 3.56
N GLY A 29 -4.39 14.38 3.85
CA GLY A 29 -4.59 12.99 4.25
C GLY A 29 -5.19 12.14 3.14
N PHE A 30 -4.69 10.92 3.00
CA PHE A 30 -5.19 9.92 2.06
C PHE A 30 -5.20 8.54 2.72
N SER A 31 -6.19 7.73 2.37
CA SER A 31 -6.11 6.28 2.57
C SER A 31 -6.08 5.60 1.20
N ALA A 32 -5.42 4.45 1.12
CA ALA A 32 -5.40 3.65 -0.09
C ALA A 32 -5.46 2.16 0.24
N SER A 33 -6.17 1.40 -0.59
CA SER A 33 -6.25 -0.04 -0.45
C SER A 33 -6.06 -0.76 -1.78
N THR A 34 -5.56 -1.99 -1.71
CA THR A 34 -5.56 -2.90 -2.86
C THR A 34 -5.45 -4.34 -2.39
N LYS A 35 -5.62 -5.27 -3.32
CA LYS A 35 -5.46 -6.69 -3.10
C LYS A 35 -4.54 -7.28 -4.17
N ILE A 36 -3.49 -7.94 -3.72
CA ILE A 36 -2.51 -8.60 -4.60
C ILE A 36 -2.45 -10.10 -4.31
N LYS A 37 -1.92 -10.88 -5.24
CA LYS A 37 -1.60 -12.28 -5.00
C LYS A 37 -0.11 -12.48 -4.81
N ARG A 38 0.29 -13.31 -3.85
CA ARG A 38 1.70 -13.51 -3.52
C ARG A 38 2.46 -14.34 -4.57
N ASP A 39 1.77 -15.26 -5.23
CA ASP A 39 2.31 -16.06 -6.34
C ASP A 39 2.75 -15.19 -7.53
N ASP A 40 2.05 -14.11 -7.82
CA ASP A 40 2.40 -13.14 -8.86
C ASP A 40 3.79 -12.51 -8.63
N PHE A 41 4.22 -12.41 -7.37
CA PHE A 41 5.53 -11.90 -6.97
C PHE A 41 6.56 -12.99 -6.69
N GLY A 42 6.30 -14.23 -7.12
CA GLY A 42 7.22 -15.37 -6.97
C GLY A 42 7.23 -15.99 -5.56
N LEU A 43 6.33 -15.58 -4.67
CA LEU A 43 6.19 -16.17 -3.33
C LEU A 43 5.28 -17.40 -3.43
N THR A 44 5.83 -18.54 -3.86
CA THR A 44 5.06 -19.76 -4.16
C THR A 44 5.05 -20.80 -3.04
N TRP A 45 5.87 -20.63 -1.99
CA TRP A 45 5.91 -21.60 -0.88
C TRP A 45 4.54 -21.77 -0.23
N ASN A 46 4.09 -23.02 -0.06
CA ASN A 46 2.84 -23.33 0.61
C ASN A 46 2.85 -24.79 1.08
N VAL A 47 1.97 -25.12 2.02
CA VAL A 47 1.76 -26.49 2.50
C VAL A 47 0.28 -26.82 2.30
N ALA A 48 -0.02 -28.00 1.72
CA ALA A 48 -1.39 -28.49 1.63
C ALA A 48 -1.84 -29.01 3.00
N LEU A 49 -3.05 -28.65 3.43
CA LEU A 49 -3.61 -29.10 4.70
C LEU A 49 -4.30 -30.46 4.55
N GLU A 50 -4.26 -31.29 5.60
CA GLU A 50 -4.91 -32.61 5.62
C GLU A 50 -6.44 -32.52 5.43
N THR A 51 -7.04 -31.40 5.84
CA THR A 51 -8.47 -31.11 5.68
C THR A 51 -8.82 -30.48 4.33
N GLY A 52 -7.86 -30.41 3.41
CA GLY A 52 -8.00 -29.72 2.12
C GLY A 52 -7.69 -28.23 2.20
N GLY A 53 -7.25 -27.68 1.05
CA GLY A 53 -6.82 -26.29 0.93
C GLY A 53 -5.34 -26.07 1.23
N TRP A 54 -4.99 -24.81 1.46
CA TRP A 54 -3.61 -24.34 1.58
C TRP A 54 -3.37 -23.67 2.93
N LEU A 55 -2.18 -23.89 3.52
CA LEU A 55 -1.76 -23.29 4.80
C LEU A 55 -1.69 -21.76 4.72
N VAL A 56 -1.19 -21.23 3.62
CA VAL A 56 -1.02 -19.78 3.41
C VAL A 56 -1.91 -19.31 2.28
N GLY A 57 -2.81 -18.38 2.60
CA GLY A 57 -3.66 -17.70 1.62
C GLY A 57 -2.84 -17.01 0.53
N ASN A 58 -3.35 -17.01 -0.70
CA ASN A 58 -2.65 -16.37 -1.81
C ASN A 58 -2.87 -14.84 -1.82
N ASP A 59 -4.03 -14.43 -1.32
CA ASP A 59 -4.50 -13.06 -1.34
C ASP A 59 -3.88 -12.25 -0.19
N ILE A 60 -3.26 -11.12 -0.53
CA ILE A 60 -2.71 -10.15 0.40
C ILE A 60 -3.50 -8.85 0.24
N LYS A 61 -4.13 -8.40 1.33
CA LYS A 61 -4.73 -7.07 1.42
C LYS A 61 -3.66 -6.07 1.83
N ILE A 62 -3.56 -4.96 1.12
CA ILE A 62 -2.66 -3.85 1.42
C ILE A 62 -3.55 -2.67 1.82
N GLU A 63 -3.22 -2.05 2.95
CA GLU A 63 -3.87 -0.84 3.45
C GLU A 63 -2.77 0.18 3.76
N ILE A 64 -2.96 1.40 3.26
CA ILE A 64 -2.01 2.50 3.37
C ILE A 64 -2.79 3.69 3.96
N GLU A 65 -2.27 4.23 5.05
CA GLU A 65 -2.71 5.50 5.62
C GLU A 65 -1.55 6.47 5.49
N VAL A 66 -1.76 7.62 4.84
CA VAL A 66 -0.68 8.58 4.59
C VAL A 66 -1.14 10.01 4.83
N GLU A 67 -0.29 10.74 5.54
CA GLU A 67 -0.33 12.20 5.60
C GLU A 67 0.90 12.74 4.86
N VAL A 68 0.67 13.66 3.93
CA VAL A 68 1.73 14.33 3.18
C VAL A 68 1.75 15.81 3.54
N VAL A 69 2.94 16.38 3.62
CA VAL A 69 3.14 17.81 3.88
C VAL A 69 3.66 18.47 2.60
N GLU A 70 3.06 19.60 2.23
CA GLU A 70 3.51 20.42 1.10
C GLU A 70 4.98 20.80 1.28
N GLN A 71 5.80 20.45 0.29
CA GLN A 71 7.22 20.79 0.32
C GLN A 71 7.38 22.28 0.03
N VAL A 72 7.80 23.04 1.06
CA VAL A 72 8.25 24.41 0.85
C VAL A 72 9.60 24.32 0.14
N ALA A 73 9.67 24.76 -1.11
CA ALA A 73 10.93 24.81 -1.85
C ALA A 73 11.95 25.64 -1.05
N ALA A 74 13.08 25.02 -0.68
CA ALA A 74 14.20 25.78 -0.15
C ALA A 74 14.67 26.74 -1.24
N ALA A 75 14.72 28.04 -0.93
CA ALA A 75 15.25 29.05 -1.82
C ALA A 75 16.67 28.63 -2.25
N ALA A 76 16.86 28.50 -3.56
CA ALA A 76 18.16 28.27 -4.19
C ALA A 76 19.07 29.49 -4.06
#